data_AF-A0A9D2LP35-F1
#
_entry.id   AF-A0A9D2LP35-F1
#
_cell.length_a   1.000
_cell.length_b   1.000
_cell.length_c   1.000
_cell.angle_alpha   90.00
_cell.angle_beta   90.00
_cell.angle_gamma   90.00
#
_symmetry.space_group_name_H-M   'P 1'
#
loop_
_entity.id
_entity.type
_entity.pdbx_description
1 polymer ?
#
loop_
_entity_poly.entity_id
_entity_poly.type
_entity_poly.pdbx_seq_one_letter_code
_entity_poly.pdbx_strand_id
1 'polypeptide(L)'
;MAVFDYKKEYKEFYLPQKKPQIVEIPSMNFLAVRGRGDPNEEDGAYKSAIGQLYGVAYTIKMSKMGKHKIEGYFDYVVPPLEGFWWQNGVLGVDYAHKENFQWISLIRLPEFVTKEEFDWVIREAGEKKQMDLSKVEFFTYREGLCVQCMHIGPYDDEPETMKKMEEYIGRQGYELDFSAL
;
A
#
# COMPACT_ATOMS: atom_id res chain seq x y z
N MET A 1 -15.66 -9.96 20.71
CA MET A 1 -14.26 -9.50 20.53
C MET A 1 -14.29 -8.26 19.65
N ALA A 2 -13.45 -7.27 19.95
CA ALA A 2 -13.35 -6.06 19.11
C ALA A 2 -12.73 -6.42 17.74
N VAL A 3 -13.16 -5.73 16.70
CA VAL A 3 -12.56 -5.84 15.35
C VAL A 3 -11.21 -5.14 15.38
N PHE A 4 -10.14 -5.83 14.98
CA PHE A 4 -8.79 -5.26 14.93
C PHE A 4 -8.70 -4.20 13.83
N ASP A 5 -8.15 -3.03 14.15
CA ASP A 5 -8.05 -1.90 13.20
C ASP A 5 -6.62 -1.37 13.20
N TYR A 6 -5.88 -1.66 12.13
CA TYR A 6 -4.47 -1.27 12.00
C TYR A 6 -4.23 0.22 12.22
N LYS A 7 -5.17 1.07 11.83
CA LYS A 7 -5.04 2.52 12.01
C LYS A 7 -5.13 2.94 13.47
N LYS A 8 -5.81 2.15 14.30
CA LYS A 8 -5.95 2.39 15.74
C LYS A 8 -4.84 1.76 16.55
N GLU A 9 -4.40 0.57 16.14
CA GLU A 9 -3.38 -0.20 16.84
C GLU A 9 -1.96 0.28 16.51
N TYR A 10 -1.71 0.71 15.26
CA TYR A 10 -0.40 1.17 14.79
C TYR A 10 -0.46 2.65 14.37
N LYS A 11 -0.82 3.53 15.32
CA LYS A 11 -1.02 4.96 15.05
C LYS A 11 0.24 5.64 14.55
N GLU A 12 1.40 5.17 14.96
CA GLU A 12 2.69 5.67 14.51
C GLU A 12 2.89 5.55 12.99
N PHE A 13 2.25 4.58 12.32
CA PHE A 13 2.34 4.40 10.87
C PHE A 13 1.17 5.05 10.12
N TYR A 14 -0.02 5.06 10.72
CA TYR A 14 -1.26 5.45 10.02
C TYR A 14 -1.86 6.79 10.45
N LEU A 15 -1.38 7.37 11.55
CA LEU A 15 -1.80 8.69 12.05
C LEU A 15 -0.58 9.59 12.35
N PRO A 16 0.27 9.90 11.35
CA PRO A 16 1.34 10.88 11.53
C PRO A 16 0.80 12.28 11.85
N GLN A 17 1.65 13.11 12.44
CA GLN A 17 1.33 14.53 12.62
C GLN A 17 1.43 15.29 11.29
N LYS A 18 0.89 16.52 11.26
CA LYS A 18 1.07 17.46 10.13
C LYS A 18 2.49 18.05 10.04
N LYS A 19 3.40 17.60 10.91
CA LYS A 19 4.80 17.97 10.92
C LYS A 19 5.61 16.72 10.57
N PRO A 20 6.70 16.87 9.78
CA PRO A 20 7.58 15.76 9.47
C PRO A 20 8.11 15.08 10.74
N GLN A 21 8.20 13.75 10.69
CA GLN A 21 8.80 12.94 11.74
C GLN A 21 9.56 11.77 11.13
N ILE A 22 10.62 11.33 11.82
CA ILE A 22 11.31 10.09 11.48
C ILE A 22 10.53 8.92 12.06
N VAL A 23 10.43 7.84 11.30
CA VAL A 23 9.79 6.60 11.71
C VAL A 23 10.62 5.42 11.20
N GLU A 24 10.66 4.33 11.97
CA GLU A 24 11.18 3.05 11.48
C GLU A 24 10.00 2.13 11.19
N ILE A 25 9.80 1.81 9.91
CA ILE A 25 8.74 0.93 9.43
C ILE A 25 9.27 -0.52 9.41
N PRO A 26 8.64 -1.43 10.18
CA PRO A 26 9.07 -2.83 10.22
C PRO A 26 8.73 -3.56 8.92
N SER A 27 9.23 -4.79 8.79
CA SER A 27 8.81 -5.68 7.70
C SER A 27 7.32 -5.99 7.83
N MET A 28 6.58 -5.89 6.73
CA MET A 28 5.17 -6.24 6.64
C MET A 28 4.90 -7.06 5.37
N ASN A 29 3.76 -7.74 5.34
CA ASN A 29 3.26 -8.43 4.15
C ASN A 29 2.13 -7.63 3.53
N PHE A 30 2.09 -7.61 2.21
CA PHE A 30 1.11 -6.87 1.43
C PHE A 30 0.55 -7.74 0.31
N LEU A 31 -0.69 -7.46 -0.07
CA LEU A 31 -1.14 -7.68 -1.43
C LEU A 31 -0.54 -6.58 -2.28
N ALA A 32 0.10 -6.93 -3.39
CA ALA A 32 0.71 -5.96 -4.29
C ALA A 32 0.28 -6.16 -5.74
N VAL A 33 0.13 -5.08 -6.49
CA VAL A 33 0.03 -5.10 -7.96
C VAL A 33 0.93 -4.01 -8.52
N ARG A 34 1.80 -4.39 -9.46
CA ARG A 34 2.72 -3.50 -10.15
C ARG A 34 2.11 -3.00 -11.45
N GLY A 35 2.36 -1.74 -11.79
CA GLY A 35 1.87 -1.17 -13.03
C GLY A 35 2.51 0.16 -13.38
N ARG A 36 1.97 0.75 -14.45
CA ARG A 36 2.37 2.04 -14.99
C ARG A 36 1.17 2.75 -15.62
N GLY A 37 1.29 4.06 -15.80
CA GLY A 37 0.27 4.89 -16.44
C GLY A 37 -0.48 5.79 -15.47
N ASP A 38 -1.30 6.68 -16.02
CA ASP A 38 -2.05 7.68 -15.26
C ASP A 38 -3.10 7.01 -14.37
N PRO A 39 -3.06 7.21 -13.04
CA PRO A 39 -4.02 6.61 -12.13
C PRO A 39 -5.46 7.14 -12.29
N ASN A 40 -5.67 8.21 -13.05
CA ASN A 40 -6.97 8.85 -13.28
C ASN A 40 -7.73 8.29 -14.49
N GLU A 41 -7.12 7.40 -15.28
CA GLU A 41 -7.80 6.78 -16.43
C GLU A 41 -8.96 5.88 -15.98
N GLU A 42 -10.17 6.15 -16.48
CA GLU A 42 -11.39 5.48 -16.04
C GLU A 42 -11.37 3.96 -16.27
N ASP A 43 -10.70 3.49 -17.31
CA ASP A 43 -10.50 2.06 -17.59
C ASP A 43 -9.01 1.68 -17.58
N GLY A 44 -8.22 2.45 -16.83
CA GLY A 44 -6.77 2.32 -16.76
C GLY A 44 -6.29 1.12 -15.92
N ALA A 45 -4.99 0.84 -16.08
CA ALA A 45 -4.31 -0.23 -15.36
C ALA A 45 -4.41 -0.08 -13.82
N TYR A 46 -4.41 1.16 -13.33
CA TYR A 46 -4.50 1.44 -11.89
C TYR A 46 -5.85 1.01 -11.30
N LYS A 47 -6.97 1.43 -11.91
CA LYS A 47 -8.31 1.05 -11.44
C LYS A 47 -8.52 -0.47 -11.45
N SER A 48 -7.99 -1.15 -12.48
CA SER A 48 -7.98 -2.62 -12.55
C SER A 48 -7.22 -3.23 -11.37
N ALA A 49 -6.01 -2.74 -11.07
CA ALA A 49 -5.21 -3.17 -9.93
C ALA A 49 -5.94 -2.97 -8.59
N ILE A 50 -6.58 -1.83 -8.38
CA ILE A 50 -7.38 -1.57 -7.16
C ILE A 50 -8.53 -2.58 -7.03
N GLY A 51 -9.22 -2.88 -8.13
CA GLY A 51 -10.27 -3.89 -8.17
C GLY A 51 -9.77 -5.28 -7.77
N GLN A 52 -8.60 -5.69 -8.28
CA GLN A 52 -7.94 -6.95 -7.93
C GLN A 52 -7.57 -7.00 -6.44
N LEU A 53 -6.90 -5.96 -5.93
CA LEU A 53 -6.46 -5.88 -4.52
C LEU A 53 -7.64 -6.00 -3.55
N TYR A 54 -8.70 -5.22 -3.74
CA TYR A 54 -9.89 -5.32 -2.90
C TYR A 54 -10.66 -6.63 -3.11
N GLY A 55 -10.66 -7.16 -4.33
CA GLY A 55 -11.19 -8.49 -4.63
C GLY A 55 -10.58 -9.56 -3.74
N VAL A 56 -9.27 -9.54 -3.58
CA VAL A 56 -8.51 -10.49 -2.74
C VAL A 56 -8.66 -10.15 -1.26
N ALA A 57 -8.47 -8.89 -0.86
CA ALA A 57 -8.57 -8.45 0.54
C ALA A 57 -9.92 -8.78 1.19
N TYR A 58 -11.02 -8.58 0.47
CA TYR A 58 -12.35 -8.94 0.98
C TYR A 58 -12.60 -10.45 0.95
N THR A 59 -11.96 -11.21 0.06
CA THR A 59 -12.02 -12.69 0.10
C THR A 59 -11.34 -13.22 1.37
N ILE A 60 -10.17 -12.68 1.74
CA ILE A 60 -9.50 -12.97 3.03
C ILE A 60 -10.43 -12.63 4.19
N LYS A 61 -10.92 -11.39 4.24
CA LYS A 61 -11.80 -10.92 5.33
C LYS A 61 -13.04 -11.79 5.50
N MET A 62 -13.64 -12.24 4.39
CA MET A 62 -14.87 -13.03 4.39
C MET A 62 -14.64 -14.54 4.47
N SER A 63 -13.39 -15.02 4.50
CA SER A 63 -13.06 -16.44 4.68
C SER A 63 -13.69 -17.04 5.94
N LYS A 64 -13.89 -16.24 7.00
CA LYS A 64 -14.63 -16.63 8.21
C LYS A 64 -16.05 -17.15 7.94
N MET A 65 -16.68 -16.73 6.84
CA MET A 65 -18.01 -17.17 6.42
C MET A 65 -17.94 -18.41 5.50
N GLY A 66 -16.76 -18.80 5.04
CA GLY A 66 -16.53 -19.93 4.15
C GLY A 66 -16.23 -21.24 4.88
N LYS A 67 -15.95 -22.28 4.09
CA LYS A 67 -15.58 -23.62 4.57
C LYS A 67 -14.11 -23.70 5.00
N HIS A 68 -13.22 -23.03 4.26
CA HIS A 68 -11.80 -22.92 4.63
C HIS A 68 -11.65 -21.94 5.78
N LYS A 69 -11.11 -22.40 6.90
CA LYS A 69 -10.83 -21.57 8.07
C LYS A 69 -9.33 -21.33 8.13
N ILE A 70 -8.93 -20.08 7.91
CA ILE A 70 -7.54 -19.67 7.99
C ILE A 70 -7.11 -19.75 9.46
N GLU A 71 -6.03 -20.47 9.73
CA GLU A 71 -5.46 -20.58 11.08
C GLU A 71 -5.03 -19.21 11.60
N GLY A 72 -5.31 -18.92 12.87
CA GLY A 72 -4.97 -17.62 13.48
C GLY A 72 -5.84 -16.44 13.03
N TYR A 73 -6.89 -16.67 12.23
CA TYR A 73 -7.80 -15.61 11.79
C TYR A 73 -8.40 -14.83 12.98
N PHE A 74 -8.37 -13.50 12.85
CA PHE A 74 -9.14 -12.58 13.68
C PHE A 74 -9.95 -11.63 12.80
N ASP A 75 -11.07 -11.12 13.30
CA ASP A 75 -11.85 -10.12 12.56
C ASP A 75 -11.11 -8.78 12.56
N TYR A 76 -10.97 -8.17 11.39
CA TYR A 76 -10.18 -6.96 11.20
C TYR A 76 -10.83 -6.01 10.19
N VAL A 77 -10.52 -4.72 10.27
CA VAL A 77 -10.83 -3.74 9.22
C VAL A 77 -9.77 -3.84 8.13
N VAL A 78 -10.18 -3.90 6.86
CA VAL A 78 -9.24 -3.89 5.73
C VAL A 78 -8.35 -2.65 5.84
N PRO A 79 -7.00 -2.78 5.84
CA PRO A 79 -6.08 -1.65 5.91
C PRO A 79 -6.28 -0.66 4.76
N PRO A 80 -5.83 0.60 4.92
CA PRO A 80 -5.88 1.58 3.84
C PRO A 80 -5.12 1.09 2.60
N LEU A 81 -5.53 1.62 1.44
CA LEU A 81 -4.76 1.48 0.21
C LEU A 81 -3.49 2.31 0.32
N GLU A 82 -2.36 1.71 -0.06
CA GLU A 82 -1.04 2.33 -0.07
C GLU A 82 -0.46 2.23 -1.50
N GLY A 83 0.58 3.02 -1.79
CA GLY A 83 1.22 2.97 -3.10
C GLY A 83 2.63 3.55 -3.11
N PHE A 84 3.56 2.84 -3.74
CA PHE A 84 4.85 3.38 -4.14
C PHE A 84 4.75 3.98 -5.53
N TRP A 85 5.41 5.11 -5.75
CA TRP A 85 5.31 5.90 -6.99
C TRP A 85 6.68 6.40 -7.42
N TRP A 86 6.99 6.28 -8.70
CA TRP A 86 8.20 6.84 -9.30
C TRP A 86 8.04 7.09 -10.80
N GLN A 87 8.99 7.83 -11.38
CA GLN A 87 9.13 8.03 -12.81
C GLN A 87 10.59 7.81 -13.20
N ASN A 88 10.83 7.09 -14.30
CA ASN A 88 12.19 6.83 -14.77
C ASN A 88 12.88 8.13 -15.19
N GLY A 89 14.06 8.39 -14.63
CA GLY A 89 14.87 9.56 -14.97
C GLY A 89 14.36 10.89 -14.40
N VAL A 90 13.37 10.86 -13.50
CA VAL A 90 12.85 12.03 -12.80
C VAL A 90 13.21 11.92 -11.32
N LEU A 91 13.84 12.97 -10.78
CA LEU A 91 14.02 13.11 -9.34
C LEU A 91 12.77 13.78 -8.77
N GLY A 92 12.01 13.08 -7.93
CA GLY A 92 10.70 13.53 -7.44
C GLY A 92 9.56 13.10 -8.37
N VAL A 93 8.53 13.94 -8.50
CA VAL A 93 7.33 13.65 -9.29
C VAL A 93 7.05 14.79 -10.26
N ASP A 94 6.89 14.45 -11.54
CA ASP A 94 6.38 15.33 -12.58
C ASP A 94 4.89 15.06 -12.80
N TYR A 95 4.06 15.84 -12.11
CA TYR A 95 2.59 15.75 -12.14
C TYR A 95 1.98 16.13 -13.49
N ALA A 96 2.74 16.74 -14.42
CA ALA A 96 2.24 17.03 -15.77
C ALA A 96 2.26 15.80 -16.69
N HIS A 97 3.09 14.80 -16.38
CA HIS A 97 3.29 13.60 -17.20
C HIS A 97 2.92 12.31 -16.45
N LYS A 98 1.67 12.25 -15.97
CA LYS A 98 1.13 11.12 -15.18
C LYS A 98 1.13 9.80 -15.94
N GLU A 99 1.12 9.83 -17.27
CA GLU A 99 1.24 8.66 -18.13
C GLU A 99 2.57 7.92 -17.97
N ASN A 100 3.60 8.59 -17.46
CA ASN A 100 4.93 8.01 -17.22
C ASN A 100 5.09 7.44 -15.81
N PHE A 101 4.06 7.53 -14.95
CA PHE A 101 4.11 6.99 -13.60
C PHE A 101 4.32 5.48 -13.63
N GLN A 102 5.16 5.01 -12.73
CA GLN A 102 5.24 3.62 -12.32
C GLN A 102 4.82 3.53 -10.86
N TRP A 103 4.15 2.43 -10.54
CA TRP A 103 3.59 2.26 -9.23
C TRP A 103 3.54 0.80 -8.79
N ILE A 104 3.57 0.62 -7.47
CA ILE A 104 3.19 -0.62 -6.79
C ILE A 104 2.04 -0.24 -5.86
N SER A 105 0.84 -0.74 -6.14
CA SER A 105 -0.31 -0.52 -5.26
C SER A 105 -0.43 -1.64 -4.25
N LEU A 106 -0.68 -1.29 -2.99
CA LEU A 106 -0.50 -2.17 -1.84
C LEU A 106 -1.71 -2.14 -0.89
N ILE A 107 -2.04 -3.29 -0.31
CA ILE A 107 -2.90 -3.39 0.88
C ILE A 107 -2.21 -4.31 1.88
N ARG A 108 -1.94 -3.81 3.10
CA ARG A 108 -1.33 -4.63 4.17
C ARG A 108 -2.16 -5.88 4.44
N LEU A 109 -1.45 -7.00 4.60
CA LEU A 109 -2.00 -8.27 5.01
C LEU A 109 -1.89 -8.46 6.53
N PRO A 110 -2.91 -9.04 7.17
CA PRO A 110 -2.77 -9.54 8.53
C PRO A 110 -1.71 -10.63 8.66
N GLU A 111 -1.11 -10.73 9.85
CA GLU A 111 -0.01 -11.63 10.14
C GLU A 111 -0.40 -13.12 10.01
N PHE A 112 -1.68 -13.46 10.11
CA PHE A 112 -2.19 -14.81 9.87
C PHE A 112 -2.20 -15.21 8.38
N VAL A 113 -2.06 -14.25 7.46
CA VAL A 113 -2.05 -14.55 6.02
C VAL A 113 -0.64 -14.98 5.63
N THR A 114 -0.44 -16.29 5.55
CA THR A 114 0.79 -16.88 5.02
C THR A 114 0.77 -16.91 3.49
N LYS A 115 1.88 -17.33 2.88
CA LYS A 115 1.97 -17.50 1.43
C LYS A 115 1.01 -18.58 0.94
N GLU A 116 0.84 -19.67 1.68
CA GLU A 116 -0.07 -20.76 1.38
C GLU A 116 -1.54 -20.29 1.41
N GLU A 117 -1.89 -19.49 2.42
CA GLU A 117 -3.23 -18.90 2.54
C GLU A 117 -3.50 -17.90 1.43
N PHE A 118 -2.51 -17.09 1.07
CA PHE A 118 -2.57 -16.24 -0.11
C PHE A 118 -2.84 -17.05 -1.40
N ASP A 119 -2.10 -18.13 -1.65
CA ASP A 119 -2.26 -18.95 -2.85
C ASP A 119 -3.63 -19.65 -2.89
N TRP A 120 -4.20 -20.00 -1.73
CA TRP A 120 -5.58 -20.45 -1.64
C TRP A 120 -6.57 -19.32 -1.98
N VAL A 121 -6.41 -18.13 -1.41
CA VAL A 121 -7.30 -16.98 -1.64
C VAL A 121 -7.27 -16.56 -3.11
N ILE A 122 -6.13 -16.55 -3.78
CA ILE A 122 -6.04 -16.20 -5.21
C ILE A 122 -6.92 -17.12 -6.06
N ARG A 123 -6.88 -18.44 -5.80
CA ARG A 123 -7.75 -19.41 -6.49
C ARG A 123 -9.21 -19.19 -6.16
N GLU A 124 -9.54 -19.09 -4.87
CA GLU A 124 -10.91 -18.88 -4.38
C GLU A 124 -11.54 -17.60 -4.95
N ALA A 125 -10.80 -16.49 -4.94
CA ALA A 125 -11.25 -15.21 -5.46
C ALA A 125 -11.37 -15.23 -6.98
N GLY A 126 -10.39 -15.81 -7.69
CA GLY A 126 -10.39 -15.92 -9.15
C GLY A 126 -11.59 -16.71 -9.66
N GLU A 127 -11.87 -17.87 -9.06
CA GLU A 127 -13.02 -18.71 -9.41
C GLU A 127 -14.36 -18.03 -9.07
N LYS A 128 -14.51 -17.50 -7.85
CA LYS A 128 -15.80 -16.91 -7.42
C LYS A 128 -16.13 -15.60 -8.11
N LYS A 129 -15.13 -14.77 -8.37
CA LYS A 129 -15.32 -13.43 -8.93
C LYS A 129 -15.09 -13.39 -10.45
N GLN A 130 -14.67 -14.50 -11.06
CA GLN A 130 -14.33 -14.59 -12.49
C GLN A 130 -13.35 -13.48 -12.89
N MET A 131 -12.33 -13.29 -12.06
CA MET A 131 -11.37 -12.20 -12.16
C MET A 131 -9.96 -12.76 -12.37
N ASP A 132 -9.22 -12.19 -13.31
CA ASP A 132 -7.79 -12.47 -13.44
C ASP A 132 -7.04 -11.80 -12.28
N LEU A 133 -6.35 -12.62 -11.49
CA LEU A 133 -5.57 -12.20 -10.33
C LEU A 133 -4.08 -12.55 -10.49
N SER A 134 -3.65 -12.90 -11.71
CA SER A 134 -2.26 -13.29 -12.03
C SER A 134 -1.22 -12.21 -11.70
N LYS A 135 -1.64 -10.95 -11.63
CA LYS A 135 -0.79 -9.79 -11.28
C LYS A 135 -0.74 -9.50 -9.78
N VAL A 136 -1.57 -10.15 -8.96
CA VAL A 136 -1.56 -9.93 -7.51
C VAL A 136 -0.42 -10.74 -6.91
N GLU A 137 0.42 -10.08 -6.13
CA GLU A 137 1.61 -10.63 -5.51
C GLU A 137 1.45 -10.67 -3.98
N PHE A 138 2.05 -11.68 -3.34
CA PHE A 138 2.33 -11.67 -1.91
C PHE A 138 3.69 -11.00 -1.72
N PHE A 139 3.68 -9.78 -1.21
CA PHE A 139 4.87 -8.93 -1.16
C PHE A 139 5.30 -8.67 0.28
N THR A 140 6.41 -9.27 0.69
CA THR A 140 7.07 -8.95 1.96
C THR A 140 8.06 -7.82 1.74
N TYR A 141 7.90 -6.73 2.48
CA TYR A 141 8.74 -5.54 2.31
C TYR A 141 9.05 -4.90 3.65
N ARG A 142 10.32 -4.49 3.82
CA ARG A 142 10.79 -3.69 4.95
C ARG A 142 11.21 -2.32 4.41
N GLU A 143 10.37 -1.33 4.65
CA GLU A 143 10.62 0.05 4.23
C GLU A 143 11.74 0.70 5.07
N GLY A 144 11.82 0.35 6.36
CA GLY A 144 12.95 0.76 7.21
C GLY A 144 12.84 2.20 7.69
N LEU A 145 13.96 2.94 7.65
CA LEU A 145 14.02 4.28 8.22
C LEU A 145 13.49 5.32 7.23
N CYS A 146 12.38 5.97 7.58
CA CYS A 146 11.65 6.88 6.70
C CYS A 146 11.39 8.23 7.37
N VAL A 147 11.10 9.24 6.55
CA VAL A 147 10.39 10.45 6.98
C VAL A 147 8.95 10.37 6.51
N GLN A 148 8.00 10.75 7.38
CA GLN A 148 6.59 10.83 7.01
C GLN A 148 5.95 12.11 7.53
N CYS A 149 4.89 12.56 6.85
CA CYS A 149 4.09 13.73 7.24
C CYS A 149 2.65 13.59 6.74
N MET A 150 1.67 13.95 7.56
CA MET A 150 0.28 14.02 7.12
C MET A 150 0.09 15.22 6.17
N HIS A 151 -0.21 14.93 4.90
CA HIS A 151 -0.70 15.91 3.95
C HIS A 151 -2.22 16.11 4.11
N ILE A 152 -2.70 17.35 4.06
CA ILE A 152 -4.13 17.68 4.10
C ILE A 152 -4.41 18.72 3.04
N GLY A 153 -4.97 18.28 1.92
CA GLY A 153 -5.22 19.10 0.76
C GLY A 153 -5.36 18.25 -0.50
N PRO A 154 -5.53 18.89 -1.66
CA PRO A 154 -5.39 18.26 -2.97
C PRO A 154 -3.98 17.70 -3.21
N TYR A 155 -3.87 16.65 -4.02
CA TYR A 155 -2.57 16.06 -4.40
C TYR A 155 -1.61 17.07 -5.04
N ASP A 156 -2.13 18.06 -5.78
CA ASP A 156 -1.30 19.09 -6.41
C ASP A 156 -0.56 20.00 -5.40
N ASP A 157 -0.99 20.00 -4.12
CA ASP A 157 -0.35 20.74 -3.02
C ASP A 157 0.66 19.88 -2.24
N GLU A 158 0.82 18.59 -2.56
CA GLU A 158 1.82 17.70 -1.96
C GLU A 158 3.26 18.24 -2.02
N PRO A 159 3.71 18.94 -3.09
CA PRO A 159 5.06 19.50 -3.14
C PRO A 159 5.42 20.38 -1.93
N GLU A 160 4.45 21.07 -1.33
CA GLU A 160 4.69 21.84 -0.10
C GLU A 160 5.00 20.97 1.11
N THR A 161 4.40 19.78 1.18
CA THR A 161 4.63 18.81 2.24
C THR A 161 5.96 18.08 2.04
N MET A 162 6.27 17.72 0.79
CA MET A 162 7.56 17.14 0.41
C MET A 162 8.72 18.05 0.80
N LYS A 163 8.64 19.35 0.45
CA LYS A 163 9.67 20.34 0.82
C LYS A 163 9.89 20.42 2.34
N LYS A 164 8.83 20.37 3.15
CA LYS A 164 8.95 20.38 4.62
C LYS A 164 9.68 19.14 5.13
N MET A 165 9.42 17.96 4.54
CA MET A 165 10.11 16.72 4.89
C MET A 165 11.59 16.79 4.52
N GLU A 166 11.93 17.28 3.31
CA GLU A 166 13.32 17.48 2.85
C GLU A 166 14.11 18.42 3.77
N GLU A 167 13.53 19.57 4.13
CA GLU A 167 14.15 20.50 5.08
C GLU A 167 14.31 19.90 6.48
N TYR A 168 13.40 19.00 6.88
CA TYR A 168 13.46 18.34 8.18
C TYR A 168 14.58 17.30 8.23
N ILE A 169 14.67 16.41 7.23
CA ILE A 169 15.71 15.37 7.20
C ILE A 169 17.12 15.99 7.13
N GLY A 170 17.31 17.07 6.35
CA GLY A 170 18.60 17.77 6.27
C GLY A 170 19.01 18.38 7.62
N ARG A 171 18.05 18.90 8.39
CA ARG A 171 18.29 19.38 9.77
C ARG A 171 18.60 18.26 10.76
N GLN A 172 18.10 17.05 10.51
CA GLN A 172 18.35 15.88 11.34
C GLN A 172 19.62 15.10 10.93
N GLY A 173 20.29 15.49 9.84
CA GLY A 173 21.50 14.83 9.35
C GLY A 173 21.25 13.56 8.54
N TYR A 174 20.04 13.40 7.98
CA TYR A 174 19.71 12.31 7.06
C TYR A 174 19.78 12.77 5.61
N GLU A 175 19.90 11.81 4.70
CA GLU A 175 19.89 12.01 3.24
C GLU A 175 18.70 11.25 2.63
N LEU A 176 18.23 11.73 1.48
CA LEU A 176 17.16 11.05 0.73
C LEU A 176 17.72 9.81 0.06
N ASP A 177 17.07 8.69 0.30
CA ASP A 177 17.35 7.45 -0.41
C ASP A 177 16.33 7.25 -1.54
N PHE A 178 16.64 7.79 -2.71
CA PHE A 178 15.91 7.51 -3.95
C PHE A 178 16.58 6.42 -4.80
N SER A 179 17.48 5.63 -4.21
CA SER A 179 17.99 4.46 -4.91
C SER A 179 16.80 3.51 -5.17
N ALA A 180 16.66 3.07 -6.43
CA ALA A 180 15.44 2.43 -6.91
C ALA A 180 15.03 1.20 -6.08
N LEU A 181 13.73 1.08 -5.81
CA LEU A 181 13.05 -0.13 -5.32
C LEU A 181 13.29 -1.36 -6.21
#